data_AF-A0A7S3TN25-F1
#
_entry.id   AF-A0A7S3TN25-F1
#
_cell.length_a   1.000
_cell.length_b   1.000
_cell.length_c   1.000
_cell.angle_alpha   90.00
_cell.angle_beta   90.00
_cell.angle_gamma   90.00
#
_symmetry.space_group_name_H-M   'P 1'
#
loop_
_entity.id
_entity.type
_entity.pdbx_description
1 polymer ?
#
loop_
_entity_poly.entity_id
_entity_poly.type
_entity_poly.pdbx_seq_one_letter_code
_entity_poly.pdbx_strand_id
1 'polypeptide(L)'
;QIDEKHLSGVSSIFATAQQSVLTESRSMLARLGRPNYVTPTNYLELVKGYCKLLIEKRKTVGDQANKLKNGLQKLSDTAVQVADMSVELEQKKKIVAKATVECEEMLVVIVQEKRVVDEQEKQVNAESEKIAKDEVETRKIADDAQGDLDKALPALEAAQNALELLNKKDMSEIKAYSKPPPAVEMVLEAVMVLRKSEPKWAEAKKQLGD
;
A
#
# COMPACT_ATOMS: atom_id res chain seq x y z
N GLN A 1 65.13 -11.93 -26.14
CA GLN A 1 66.19 -12.45 -27.02
C GLN A 1 65.62 -12.79 -28.40
N ILE A 2 66.47 -12.86 -29.42
CA ILE A 2 66.12 -13.47 -30.71
C ILE A 2 66.07 -14.98 -30.46
N ASP A 3 65.03 -15.64 -30.95
CA ASP A 3 64.90 -17.09 -30.82
C ASP A 3 66.02 -17.78 -31.61
N GLU A 4 66.58 -18.85 -31.05
CA GLU A 4 67.74 -19.57 -31.58
C GLU A 4 67.50 -20.06 -33.01
N LYS A 5 66.25 -20.40 -33.32
CA LYS A 5 65.78 -20.78 -34.66
C LYS A 5 65.97 -19.69 -35.72
N HIS A 6 65.90 -18.43 -35.34
CA HIS A 6 66.03 -17.29 -36.26
C HIS A 6 67.41 -16.64 -36.23
N LEU A 7 68.25 -16.98 -35.24
CA LEU A 7 69.55 -16.38 -35.03
C LEU A 7 70.49 -16.64 -36.22
N SER A 8 70.48 -17.86 -36.78
CA SER A 8 71.30 -18.23 -37.94
C SER A 8 70.96 -17.39 -39.18
N GLY A 9 69.66 -17.27 -39.50
CA GLY A 9 69.20 -16.48 -40.65
C GLY A 9 69.52 -14.99 -40.49
N VAL A 10 69.27 -14.43 -39.31
CA VAL A 10 69.60 -13.03 -39.00
C VAL A 10 71.11 -12.77 -39.13
N SER A 11 71.94 -13.66 -38.58
CA SER A 11 73.41 -13.54 -38.67
C SER A 11 73.91 -13.60 -40.11
N SER A 12 73.34 -14.48 -40.94
CA SER A 12 73.66 -14.57 -42.37
C SER A 12 73.32 -13.28 -43.12
N ILE A 13 72.20 -12.63 -42.80
CA ILE A 13 71.80 -11.36 -43.43
C ILE A 13 72.78 -10.25 -43.04
N PHE A 14 73.16 -10.15 -41.76
CA PHE A 14 74.15 -9.16 -41.31
C PHE A 14 75.50 -9.33 -42.00
N ALA A 15 75.97 -10.58 -42.14
CA ALA A 15 77.21 -10.89 -42.86
C ALA A 15 77.12 -10.50 -44.35
N THR A 16 75.99 -10.80 -45.01
CA THR A 16 75.77 -10.46 -46.42
C THR A 16 75.70 -8.94 -46.63
N ALA A 17 75.01 -8.22 -45.73
CA ALA A 17 74.92 -6.77 -45.78
C ALA A 17 76.29 -6.11 -45.61
N GLN A 18 77.11 -6.58 -44.66
CA GLN A 18 78.47 -6.09 -44.47
C GLN A 18 79.34 -6.33 -45.71
N GLN A 19 79.24 -7.50 -46.32
CA GLN A 19 79.96 -7.82 -47.55
C GLN A 19 79.53 -6.94 -48.73
N SER A 20 78.23 -6.64 -48.83
CA SER A 20 77.69 -5.73 -49.85
C SER A 20 78.26 -4.32 -49.68
N VAL A 21 78.29 -3.79 -48.46
CA VAL A 21 78.83 -2.44 -48.18
C VAL A 21 80.33 -2.36 -48.49
N LEU A 22 81.08 -3.44 -48.23
CA LEU A 22 82.50 -3.51 -48.61
C LEU A 22 82.70 -3.47 -50.13
N THR A 23 81.88 -4.18 -50.90
CA THR A 23 81.92 -4.16 -52.37
C THR A 23 81.57 -2.78 -52.92
N GLU A 24 80.49 -2.17 -52.41
CA GLU A 24 80.07 -0.83 -52.85
C GLU A 24 81.06 0.26 -52.46
N SER A 25 81.75 0.14 -51.32
CA SER A 25 82.82 1.08 -50.95
C SER A 25 83.98 1.07 -51.96
N ARG A 26 84.37 -0.13 -52.45
CA ARG A 26 85.39 -0.24 -53.51
C ARG A 26 84.90 0.36 -54.83
N SER A 27 83.64 0.12 -55.18
CA SER A 27 82.99 0.70 -56.37
C SER A 27 82.95 2.23 -56.30
N MET A 28 82.61 2.79 -55.14
CA MET A 28 82.58 4.24 -54.89
C MET A 28 83.97 4.88 -55.05
N LEU A 29 85.02 4.24 -54.51
CA LEU A 29 86.39 4.70 -54.69
C LEU A 29 86.79 4.70 -56.17
N ALA A 30 86.46 3.64 -56.91
CA ALA A 30 86.79 3.51 -58.32
C ALA A 30 86.04 4.51 -59.22
N ARG A 31 84.77 4.80 -58.92
CA ARG A 31 83.91 5.64 -59.77
C ARG A 31 83.96 7.13 -59.44
N LEU A 32 84.03 7.46 -58.16
CA LEU A 32 83.89 8.84 -57.67
C LEU A 32 85.19 9.38 -57.05
N GLY A 33 86.23 8.55 -56.89
CA GLY A 33 87.47 8.92 -56.23
C GLY A 33 87.33 9.23 -54.73
N ARG A 34 86.18 8.92 -54.13
CA ARG A 34 85.88 9.19 -52.71
C ARG A 34 86.11 7.92 -51.88
N PRO A 35 87.06 7.90 -50.93
CA PRO A 35 87.25 6.75 -50.05
C PRO A 35 86.20 6.73 -48.92
N ASN A 36 85.66 5.55 -48.64
CA ASN A 36 84.82 5.27 -47.47
C ASN A 36 85.41 4.10 -46.67
N TYR A 37 85.61 4.28 -45.37
CA TYR A 37 86.23 3.27 -44.51
C TYR A 37 85.18 2.48 -43.76
N VAL A 38 85.08 1.20 -44.10
CA VAL A 38 84.18 0.25 -43.43
C VAL A 38 85.02 -0.51 -42.40
N THR A 39 84.79 -0.25 -41.11
CA THR A 39 85.54 -0.88 -40.02
C THR A 39 84.69 -1.92 -39.28
N PRO A 40 85.30 -2.88 -38.56
CA PRO A 40 84.56 -3.79 -37.68
C PRO A 40 83.72 -3.07 -36.62
N THR A 41 84.10 -1.86 -36.21
CA THR A 41 83.32 -1.01 -35.30
C THR A 41 81.96 -0.65 -35.89
N ASN A 42 81.89 -0.30 -37.19
CA ASN A 42 80.63 -0.02 -37.88
C ASN A 42 79.69 -1.24 -37.87
N TYR A 43 80.23 -2.45 -38.01
CA TYR A 43 79.45 -3.68 -37.94
C TYR A 43 78.87 -3.92 -36.53
N LEU A 44 79.69 -3.72 -35.48
CA LEU A 44 79.21 -3.85 -34.10
C LEU A 44 78.17 -2.79 -33.74
N GLU A 45 78.32 -1.56 -34.24
CA GLU A 45 77.32 -0.51 -34.09
C GLU A 45 76.00 -0.86 -34.78
N LEU A 46 76.06 -1.40 -36.00
CA LEU A 46 74.89 -1.88 -36.73
C LEU A 46 74.14 -2.96 -35.94
N VAL A 47 74.85 -3.98 -35.44
CA VAL A 47 74.25 -5.06 -34.64
C VAL A 47 73.65 -4.52 -33.34
N LYS A 48 74.36 -3.65 -32.62
CA LYS A 48 73.84 -3.00 -31.40
C LYS A 48 72.60 -2.16 -31.69
N GLY A 49 72.61 -1.39 -32.77
CA GLY A 49 71.49 -0.57 -33.22
C GLY A 49 70.26 -1.42 -33.54
N TYR A 50 70.45 -2.52 -34.28
CA TYR A 50 69.37 -3.46 -34.58
C TYR A 50 68.77 -4.08 -33.32
N CYS A 51 69.61 -4.54 -32.38
CA CYS A 51 69.12 -5.11 -31.12
C CYS A 51 68.26 -4.11 -30.33
N LYS A 52 68.68 -2.84 -30.24
CA LYS A 52 67.89 -1.78 -29.60
C LYS A 52 66.55 -1.56 -30.32
N LEU A 53 66.60 -1.41 -31.64
CA LEU A 53 65.40 -1.19 -32.46
C LEU A 53 64.42 -2.36 -32.36
N LEU A 54 64.92 -3.59 -32.35
CA LEU A 54 64.09 -4.79 -32.22
C LEU A 54 63.35 -4.83 -30.89
N ILE A 55 64.03 -4.45 -29.79
CA ILE A 55 63.40 -4.36 -28.46
C ILE A 55 62.29 -3.31 -28.48
N GLU A 56 62.57 -2.13 -29.02
CA GLU A 56 61.60 -1.04 -29.12
C GLU A 56 60.37 -1.45 -29.93
N LYS A 57 60.56 -2.00 -31.14
CA LYS A 57 59.46 -2.44 -32.00
C LYS A 57 58.65 -3.56 -31.39
N ARG A 58 59.29 -4.55 -30.75
CA ARG A 58 58.58 -5.61 -30.03
C ARG A 58 57.75 -5.04 -28.88
N LYS A 59 58.26 -4.06 -28.15
CA LYS A 59 57.50 -3.38 -27.09
C LYS A 59 56.28 -2.67 -27.69
N THR A 60 56.45 -1.87 -28.74
CA THR A 60 55.33 -1.17 -29.40
C THR A 60 54.24 -2.14 -29.86
N VAL A 61 54.62 -3.23 -30.53
CA VAL A 61 53.65 -4.23 -31.01
C VAL A 61 53.00 -4.98 -29.84
N GLY A 62 53.77 -5.33 -28.81
CA GLY A 62 53.25 -5.96 -27.59
C GLY A 62 52.23 -5.07 -26.86
N ASP A 63 52.53 -3.78 -26.72
CA ASP A 63 51.62 -2.81 -26.09
C ASP A 63 50.32 -2.65 -26.89
N GLN A 64 50.40 -2.61 -28.23
CA GLN A 64 49.22 -2.58 -29.11
C GLN A 64 48.39 -3.86 -28.99
N ALA A 65 49.04 -5.02 -28.99
CA ALA A 65 48.36 -6.31 -28.82
C ALA A 65 47.66 -6.41 -27.46
N ASN A 66 48.32 -5.97 -26.38
CA ASN A 66 47.73 -5.93 -25.04
C ASN A 66 46.53 -4.99 -24.98
N LYS A 67 46.62 -3.80 -25.60
CA LYS A 67 45.49 -2.86 -25.68
C LYS A 67 44.28 -3.49 -26.37
N LEU A 68 44.49 -4.16 -27.51
CA LEU A 68 43.42 -4.84 -28.24
C LEU A 68 42.85 -6.01 -27.45
N LYS A 69 43.69 -6.84 -26.83
CA LYS A 69 43.26 -7.95 -25.97
C LYS A 69 42.36 -7.46 -24.83
N ASN A 70 42.78 -6.41 -24.13
CA ASN A 70 42.01 -5.83 -23.03
C ASN A 70 40.69 -5.23 -23.53
N GLY A 71 40.69 -4.57 -24.69
CA GLY A 71 39.48 -4.05 -25.32
C GLY A 71 38.49 -5.16 -25.68
N LEU A 72 38.97 -6.23 -26.31
CA LEU A 72 38.15 -7.40 -26.67
C LEU A 72 37.59 -8.10 -25.44
N GLN A 73 38.39 -8.27 -24.38
CA GLN A 73 37.91 -8.85 -23.14
C GLN A 73 36.76 -8.02 -22.56
N LYS A 74 36.91 -6.70 -22.45
CA LYS A 74 35.84 -5.81 -21.97
C LYS A 74 34.59 -5.88 -22.84
N LEU A 75 34.73 -5.95 -24.16
CA LEU A 75 33.59 -6.10 -25.07
C LEU A 75 32.87 -7.44 -24.85
N SER A 76 33.62 -8.52 -24.68
CA SER A 76 33.06 -9.84 -24.36
C SER A 76 32.30 -9.81 -23.03
N ASP A 77 32.91 -9.25 -21.98
CA ASP A 77 32.29 -9.16 -20.65
C ASP A 77 31.01 -8.31 -20.70
N THR A 78 31.04 -7.19 -21.43
CA THR A 78 29.87 -6.32 -21.62
C THR A 78 28.77 -7.04 -22.39
N ALA A 79 29.11 -7.82 -23.42
CA ALA A 79 28.13 -8.57 -24.20
C ALA A 79 27.37 -9.59 -23.33
N VAL A 80 28.07 -10.27 -22.42
CA VAL A 80 27.45 -11.19 -21.45
C VAL A 80 26.52 -10.42 -20.51
N GLN A 81 26.98 -9.31 -19.92
CA GLN A 81 26.17 -8.49 -19.02
C GLN A 81 24.90 -7.94 -19.70
N VAL A 82 24.99 -7.51 -20.96
CA VAL A 82 23.84 -7.02 -21.73
C VAL A 82 22.86 -8.14 -22.04
N ALA A 83 23.34 -9.35 -22.32
CA ALA A 83 22.48 -10.51 -22.53
C ALA A 83 21.69 -10.84 -21.25
N ASP A 84 22.36 -10.89 -20.09
CA ASP A 84 21.73 -11.15 -18.80
C ASP A 84 20.68 -10.07 -18.45
N MET A 85 21.05 -8.81 -18.60
CA MET A 85 20.14 -7.68 -18.37
C MET A 85 18.93 -7.70 -19.31
N SER A 86 19.08 -8.18 -20.55
CA SER A 86 17.97 -8.32 -21.49
C SER A 86 16.98 -9.39 -21.03
N VAL A 87 17.46 -10.49 -20.45
CA VAL A 87 16.61 -11.54 -19.86
C VAL A 87 15.85 -11.01 -18.65
N GLU A 88 16.53 -10.31 -17.75
CA GLU A 88 15.89 -9.69 -16.57
C GLU A 88 14.84 -8.65 -16.98
N LEU A 89 15.11 -7.84 -18.01
CA LEU A 89 14.19 -6.84 -18.51
C LEU A 89 12.90 -7.49 -19.02
N GLU A 90 13.01 -8.59 -19.76
CA GLU A 90 11.85 -9.32 -20.27
C GLU A 90 11.01 -9.94 -19.15
N GLN A 91 11.65 -10.44 -18.09
CA GLN A 91 10.93 -10.90 -16.90
C GLN A 91 10.20 -9.76 -16.19
N LYS A 92 10.87 -8.61 -15.99
CA LYS A 92 10.27 -7.43 -15.35
C LYS A 92 9.10 -6.88 -16.14
N LYS A 93 9.17 -6.86 -17.48
CA LYS A 93 8.05 -6.46 -18.35
C LYS A 93 6.79 -7.30 -18.10
N LYS A 94 6.94 -8.63 -17.96
CA LYS A 94 5.81 -9.52 -17.65
C LYS A 94 5.21 -9.23 -16.29
N ILE A 95 6.04 -9.00 -15.27
CA ILE A 95 5.59 -8.65 -13.92
C ILE A 95 4.81 -7.32 -13.94
N VAL A 96 5.36 -6.30 -14.61
CA VAL A 96 4.71 -5.00 -14.74
C VAL A 96 3.37 -5.13 -15.46
N ALA A 97 3.33 -5.83 -16.60
CA ALA A 97 2.08 -6.06 -17.33
C ALA A 97 1.01 -6.74 -16.47
N LYS A 98 1.40 -7.78 -15.70
CA LYS A 98 0.48 -8.45 -14.78
C LYS A 98 -0.02 -7.51 -13.68
N ALA A 99 0.87 -6.75 -13.05
CA ALA A 99 0.50 -5.79 -12.01
C ALA A 99 -0.40 -4.66 -12.54
N THR A 100 -0.18 -4.22 -13.79
CA THR A 100 -1.06 -3.24 -14.45
C THR A 100 -2.48 -3.80 -14.60
N VAL A 101 -2.63 -5.04 -15.09
CA VAL A 101 -3.95 -5.69 -15.23
C VAL A 101 -4.62 -5.83 -13.86
N GLU A 102 -3.91 -6.32 -12.85
CA GLU A 102 -4.44 -6.45 -11.48
C GLU A 102 -4.89 -5.08 -10.90
N CYS A 103 -4.14 -4.01 -11.19
CA CYS A 103 -4.49 -2.65 -10.76
C CYS A 103 -5.75 -2.14 -11.47
N GLU A 104 -5.88 -2.38 -12.78
CA GLU A 104 -7.08 -2.05 -13.55
C GLU A 104 -8.31 -2.79 -13.03
N GLU A 105 -8.19 -4.09 -12.74
CA GLU A 105 -9.26 -4.89 -12.14
C GLU A 105 -9.67 -4.35 -10.77
N MET A 106 -8.70 -4.03 -9.91
CA MET A 106 -8.96 -3.46 -8.58
C MET A 106 -9.65 -2.10 -8.67
N LEU A 107 -9.28 -1.25 -9.62
CA LEU A 107 -9.95 0.03 -9.86
C LEU A 107 -11.43 -0.16 -10.23
N VAL A 108 -11.75 -1.17 -11.05
CA VAL A 108 -13.15 -1.48 -11.39
C VAL A 108 -13.95 -1.87 -10.14
N VAL A 109 -13.39 -2.72 -9.27
CA VAL A 109 -14.05 -3.13 -8.02
C VAL A 109 -14.27 -1.93 -7.10
N ILE A 110 -13.25 -1.08 -6.91
CA ILE A 110 -13.36 0.13 -6.07
C ILE A 110 -14.48 1.05 -6.58
N VAL A 111 -14.59 1.25 -7.90
CA VAL A 111 -15.63 2.10 -8.47
C VAL A 111 -17.02 1.50 -8.25
N GLN A 112 -17.17 0.17 -8.36
CA GLN A 112 -18.43 -0.52 -8.09
C GLN A 112 -18.82 -0.43 -6.61
N GLU A 113 -17.90 -0.75 -5.70
CA GLU A 113 -18.13 -0.69 -4.25
C GLU A 113 -18.45 0.73 -3.81
N LYS A 114 -17.70 1.74 -4.30
CA LYS A 114 -17.98 3.14 -4.00
C LYS A 114 -19.41 3.53 -4.39
N ARG A 115 -19.88 3.09 -5.55
CA ARG A 115 -21.26 3.39 -5.98
C ARG A 115 -22.31 2.77 -5.05
N VAL A 116 -22.06 1.57 -4.53
CA VAL A 116 -22.94 0.91 -3.55
C VAL A 116 -22.94 1.68 -2.23
N VAL A 117 -21.75 2.05 -1.75
CA VAL A 117 -21.59 2.83 -0.51
C VAL A 117 -22.28 4.19 -0.62
N ASP A 118 -22.08 4.92 -1.73
CA ASP A 118 -22.71 6.24 -1.95
C ASP A 118 -24.26 6.14 -1.96
N GLU A 119 -24.82 5.08 -2.55
CA GLU A 119 -26.27 4.85 -2.56
C GLU A 119 -26.79 4.47 -1.16
N GLN A 120 -26.07 3.62 -0.43
CA GLN A 120 -26.43 3.25 0.94
C GLN A 120 -26.34 4.44 1.89
N GLU A 121 -25.30 5.27 1.77
CA GLU A 121 -25.15 6.50 2.56
C GLU A 121 -26.34 7.44 2.33
N LYS A 122 -26.77 7.60 1.07
CA LYS A 122 -27.95 8.40 0.74
C LYS A 122 -29.23 7.85 1.37
N GLN A 123 -29.42 6.53 1.37
CA GLN A 123 -30.58 5.88 2.00
C GLN A 123 -30.57 6.06 3.52
N VAL A 124 -29.43 5.81 4.16
CA VAL A 124 -29.26 5.97 5.61
C VAL A 124 -29.48 7.42 6.03
N ASN A 125 -28.94 8.38 5.29
CA ASN A 125 -29.16 9.80 5.59
C ASN A 125 -30.65 10.16 5.50
N ALA A 126 -31.34 9.73 4.44
CA ALA A 126 -32.78 9.97 4.29
C ALA A 126 -33.62 9.30 5.38
N GLU A 127 -33.24 8.09 5.83
CA GLU A 127 -33.92 7.40 6.92
C GLU A 127 -33.63 8.05 8.27
N SER A 128 -32.39 8.50 8.51
CA SER A 128 -32.01 9.24 9.72
C SER A 128 -32.79 10.54 9.87
N GLU A 129 -33.04 11.26 8.77
CA GLU A 129 -33.87 12.47 8.78
C GLU A 129 -35.35 12.18 9.12
N LYS A 130 -35.87 11.01 8.71
CA LYS A 130 -37.23 10.58 9.09
C LYS A 130 -37.27 10.18 10.56
N ILE A 131 -36.33 9.34 11.01
CA ILE A 131 -36.23 8.91 12.40
C ILE A 131 -36.11 10.12 13.33
N ALA A 132 -35.30 11.12 12.97
CA ALA A 132 -35.16 12.35 13.76
C ALA A 132 -36.49 13.13 13.88
N LYS A 133 -37.33 13.15 12.83
CA LYS A 133 -38.66 13.77 12.88
C LYS A 133 -39.61 12.97 13.75
N ASP A 134 -39.65 11.65 13.55
CA ASP A 134 -40.52 10.74 14.30
C ASP A 134 -40.13 10.71 15.78
N GLU A 135 -38.84 10.82 16.11
CA GLU A 135 -38.33 10.95 17.48
C GLU A 135 -38.85 12.23 18.13
N VAL A 136 -38.79 13.37 17.43
CA VAL A 136 -39.32 14.65 17.96
C VAL A 136 -40.83 14.56 18.21
N GLU A 137 -41.58 13.96 17.30
CA GLU A 137 -43.03 13.80 17.46
C GLU A 137 -43.37 12.85 18.62
N THR A 138 -42.73 11.69 18.67
CA THR A 138 -42.94 10.69 19.72
C THR A 138 -42.55 11.23 21.10
N ARG A 139 -41.44 11.98 21.17
CA ARG A 139 -40.99 12.62 22.40
C ARG A 139 -41.99 13.65 22.89
N LYS A 140 -42.55 14.47 21.99
CA LYS A 140 -43.59 15.43 22.35
C LYS A 140 -44.84 14.73 22.92
N ILE A 141 -45.28 13.65 22.29
CA ILE A 141 -46.42 12.86 22.78
C ILE A 141 -46.11 12.25 24.16
N ALA A 142 -44.90 11.74 24.36
CA ALA A 142 -44.47 11.19 25.64
C ALA A 142 -44.42 12.27 26.73
N ASP A 143 -43.88 13.46 26.42
CA ASP A 143 -43.81 14.60 27.34
C ASP A 143 -45.22 15.10 27.71
N ASP A 144 -46.14 15.19 26.74
CA ASP A 144 -47.54 15.57 26.97
C ASP A 144 -48.26 14.55 27.87
N ALA A 145 -48.10 13.25 27.59
CA ALA A 145 -48.69 12.18 28.40
C ALA A 145 -48.12 12.12 29.82
N GLN A 146 -46.81 12.33 29.99
CA GLN A 146 -46.18 12.41 31.31
C GLN A 146 -46.69 13.64 32.08
N GLY A 147 -46.87 14.79 31.42
CA GLY A 147 -47.42 15.99 32.03
C GLY A 147 -48.86 15.80 32.54
N ASP A 148 -49.69 15.05 31.81
CA ASP A 148 -51.05 14.73 32.27
C ASP A 148 -51.06 13.71 33.40
N LEU A 149 -50.14 12.73 33.39
CA LEU A 149 -49.94 11.81 34.50
C LEU A 149 -49.50 12.55 35.77
N ASP A 150 -48.56 13.48 35.66
CA ASP A 150 -48.04 14.27 36.80
C ASP A 150 -49.11 15.17 37.42
N LYS A 151 -50.11 15.62 36.65
CA LYS A 151 -51.29 16.33 37.19
C LYS A 151 -52.25 15.39 37.90
N ALA A 152 -52.39 14.15 37.41
CA ALA A 152 -53.32 13.17 37.97
C ALA A 152 -52.79 12.52 39.25
N LEU A 153 -51.48 12.31 39.38
CA LEU A 153 -50.85 11.65 40.53
C LEU A 153 -51.17 12.33 41.88
N PRO A 154 -51.05 13.67 42.04
CA PRO A 154 -51.39 14.34 43.30
C PRO A 154 -52.87 14.20 43.67
N ALA A 155 -53.77 14.21 42.69
CA ALA A 155 -55.20 14.02 42.95
C ALA A 155 -55.49 12.57 43.38
N LEU A 156 -54.80 11.60 42.81
CA LEU A 156 -54.89 10.19 43.18
C LEU A 156 -54.31 9.92 44.57
N GLU A 157 -53.13 10.46 44.88
CA GLU A 157 -52.52 10.34 46.21
C GLU A 157 -53.38 11.03 47.28
N ALA A 158 -53.93 12.21 46.99
CA ALA A 158 -54.87 12.88 47.89
C ALA A 158 -56.12 12.04 48.13
N ALA A 159 -56.66 11.38 47.10
CA ALA A 159 -57.78 10.47 47.23
C ALA A 159 -57.41 9.20 48.04
N GLN A 160 -56.22 8.62 47.83
CA GLN A 160 -55.74 7.48 48.61
C GLN A 160 -55.55 7.83 50.09
N ASN A 161 -54.92 8.97 50.39
CA ASN A 161 -54.76 9.45 51.76
C ASN A 161 -56.12 9.72 52.43
N ALA A 162 -57.10 10.25 51.69
CA ALA A 162 -58.46 10.43 52.20
C ALA A 162 -59.16 9.09 52.49
N LEU A 163 -58.90 8.05 51.69
CA LEU A 163 -59.39 6.69 51.96
C LEU A 163 -58.70 6.06 53.18
N GLU A 164 -57.41 6.30 53.41
CA GLU A 164 -56.70 5.84 54.61
C GLU A 164 -57.23 6.48 55.91
N LEU A 165 -57.81 7.68 55.83
CA LEU A 165 -58.47 8.34 56.96
C LEU A 165 -59.83 7.69 57.34
N LEU A 166 -60.41 6.84 56.49
CA LEU A 166 -61.65 6.12 56.80
C LEU A 166 -61.37 5.03 57.84
N ASN A 167 -62.07 5.12 58.97
CA ASN A 167 -61.94 4.11 60.02
C ASN A 167 -63.02 3.04 59.87
N LYS A 168 -62.74 1.85 60.42
CA LYS A 168 -63.68 0.71 60.46
C LYS A 168 -65.05 1.06 61.08
N LYS A 169 -65.07 2.08 61.94
CA LYS A 169 -66.31 2.62 62.56
C LYS A 169 -67.20 3.30 61.52
N ASP A 170 -66.64 4.16 60.69
CA ASP A 170 -67.37 4.90 59.63
C ASP A 170 -68.00 3.93 58.60
N MET A 171 -67.29 2.85 58.28
CA MET A 171 -67.81 1.77 57.41
C MET A 171 -68.94 0.96 58.05
N SER A 172 -68.88 0.76 59.37
CA SER A 172 -69.93 0.05 60.11
C SER A 172 -71.22 0.89 60.20
N GLU A 173 -71.09 2.22 60.30
CA GLU A 173 -72.22 3.14 60.30
C GLU A 173 -72.94 3.18 58.95
N ILE A 174 -72.18 3.26 57.85
CA ILE A 174 -72.76 3.22 56.49
C ILE A 174 -73.49 1.90 56.22
N LYS A 175 -72.95 0.78 56.71
CA LYS A 175 -73.60 -0.55 56.61
C LYS A 175 -74.92 -0.63 57.38
N ALA A 176 -75.05 0.10 58.49
CA ALA A 176 -76.23 0.10 59.34
C ALA A 176 -77.42 0.87 58.71
N TYR A 177 -77.22 1.64 57.64
CA TYR A 177 -78.33 2.32 56.97
C TYR A 177 -79.30 1.31 56.31
N SER A 178 -80.58 1.45 56.66
CA SER A 178 -81.70 0.76 56.01
C SER A 178 -82.09 1.42 54.69
N LYS A 179 -81.99 2.76 54.64
CA LYS A 179 -82.14 3.60 53.45
C LYS A 179 -81.03 4.67 53.48
N PRO A 180 -80.02 4.60 52.60
CA PRO A 180 -78.91 5.56 52.61
C PRO A 180 -79.40 6.97 52.19
N PRO A 181 -78.75 8.04 52.67
CA PRO A 181 -78.93 9.37 52.09
C PRO A 181 -78.54 9.37 50.60
N PRO A 182 -79.18 10.21 49.74
CA PRO A 182 -78.92 10.23 48.30
C PRO A 182 -77.44 10.41 47.91
N ALA A 183 -76.68 11.18 48.70
CA ALA A 183 -75.25 11.39 48.46
C ALA A 183 -74.41 10.13 48.70
N VAL A 184 -74.78 9.30 49.69
CA VAL A 184 -74.09 8.04 50.01
C VAL A 184 -74.41 6.97 48.98
N GLU A 185 -75.67 6.92 48.53
CA GLU A 185 -76.13 6.02 47.47
C GLU A 185 -75.39 6.29 46.15
N MET A 186 -75.31 7.55 45.73
CA MET A 186 -74.62 7.95 44.50
C MET A 186 -73.12 7.62 44.50
N VAL A 187 -72.43 7.83 45.64
CA VAL A 187 -71.00 7.51 45.76
C VAL A 187 -70.75 6.00 45.72
N LEU A 188 -71.57 5.21 46.42
CA LEU A 188 -71.44 3.74 46.42
C LEU A 188 -71.83 3.13 45.08
N GLU A 189 -72.80 3.70 44.37
CA GLU A 189 -73.10 3.32 42.99
C GLU A 189 -71.92 3.60 42.05
N ALA A 190 -71.28 4.77 42.16
CA ALA A 190 -70.11 5.10 41.36
C ALA A 190 -68.93 4.14 41.60
N VAL A 191 -68.70 3.74 42.85
CA VAL A 191 -67.68 2.74 43.21
C VAL A 191 -68.03 1.36 42.63
N MET A 192 -69.30 0.94 42.68
CA MET A 192 -69.73 -0.33 42.08
C MET A 192 -69.56 -0.35 40.56
N VAL A 193 -69.81 0.77 39.87
CA VAL A 193 -69.54 0.92 38.43
C VAL A 193 -68.05 0.76 38.13
N LEU A 194 -67.17 1.42 38.89
CA LEU A 194 -65.72 1.27 38.74
C LEU A 194 -65.22 -0.16 39.03
N ARG A 195 -65.88 -0.87 39.95
CA ARG A 195 -65.65 -2.30 40.23
C ARG A 195 -66.36 -3.26 39.25
N LYS A 196 -67.03 -2.73 38.20
CA LYS A 196 -67.80 -3.51 37.20
C LYS A 196 -68.91 -4.40 37.80
N SER A 197 -69.52 -3.96 38.90
CA SER A 197 -70.65 -4.63 39.56
C SER A 197 -71.97 -3.87 39.29
N GLU A 198 -73.13 -4.47 39.59
CA GLU A 198 -74.41 -3.79 39.39
C GLU A 198 -74.51 -2.53 40.28
N PRO A 199 -74.85 -1.34 39.72
CA PRO A 199 -74.97 -0.09 40.47
C PRO A 199 -76.31 -0.07 41.22
N LYS A 200 -76.41 -0.88 42.27
CA LYS A 200 -77.56 -0.93 43.18
C LYS A 200 -77.07 -0.99 44.61
N TRP A 201 -77.74 -0.26 45.51
CA TRP A 201 -77.44 -0.27 46.95
C TRP A 201 -77.36 -1.68 47.56
N ALA A 202 -78.21 -2.60 47.11
CA ALA A 202 -78.23 -3.98 47.61
C ALA A 202 -76.90 -4.73 47.36
N GLU A 203 -76.29 -4.56 46.18
CA GLU A 203 -75.01 -5.19 45.85
C GLU A 203 -73.85 -4.45 46.50
N ALA A 204 -73.94 -3.12 46.61
CA ALA A 204 -72.95 -2.31 47.32
C ALA A 204 -72.86 -2.67 48.82
N LYS A 205 -74.01 -2.87 49.47
CA LYS A 205 -74.10 -3.27 50.88
C LYS A 205 -73.51 -4.66 51.16
N LYS A 206 -73.58 -5.56 50.17
CA LYS A 206 -72.97 -6.89 50.23
C LYS A 206 -71.44 -6.79 50.15
N GLN A 207 -70.92 -6.02 49.20
CA GLN A 207 -69.47 -5.85 49.01
C GLN A 207 -68.78 -4.96 50.07
N LEU A 208 -69.52 -4.17 50.85
CA LEU A 208 -68.98 -3.50 52.05
C LEU A 208 -68.65 -4.48 53.19
N GLY A 209 -69.01 -5.75 53.06
CA GLY A 209 -68.73 -6.81 54.05
C GLY A 209 -67.55 -7.72 53.72
N ASP A 210 -67.08 -7.71 52.47
CA ASP A 210 -65.89 -8.42 51.98
C ASP A 210 -64.67 -7.49 52.01
#